data_AF-R9JYP5-F1
#
_entry.id   AF-R9JYP5-F1
#
_cell.length_a   1.000
_cell.length_b   1.000
_cell.length_c   1.000
_cell.angle_alpha   90.00
_cell.angle_beta   90.00
_cell.angle_gamma   90.00
#
_symmetry.space_group_name_H-M   'P 1'
#
loop_
_entity.id
_entity.type
_entity.pdbx_description
1 polymer ?
#
loop_
_entity_poly.entity_id
_entity_poly.type
_entity_poly.pdbx_seq_one_letter_code
_entity_poly.pdbx_strand_id
1 'polypeptide(L)'
;MRRGIKKICFHIIIPCSYKVVEEADIEVVHPDIVLERLLQVYENTILTGKIRIYGIELIFSETEMKVTGKSEFDMQKVISPCWRFLVQMEENGKMVDGEILYDAVTGKQIG
;
A
#
# COMPACT_ATOMS: atom_id res chain seq x y z
N MET A 1 2.60 -18.82 21.38
CA MET A 1 3.80 -18.20 20.77
C MET A 1 3.59 -16.69 20.72
N ARG A 2 4.41 -15.90 21.42
CA ARG A 2 4.36 -14.42 21.29
C ARG A 2 5.06 -14.05 19.99
N ARG A 3 4.31 -13.68 18.94
CA ARG A 3 4.88 -13.12 17.70
C ARG A 3 5.56 -11.80 18.08
N GLY A 4 6.89 -11.78 18.14
CA GLY A 4 7.64 -10.55 18.36
C GLY A 4 7.40 -9.60 17.19
N ILE A 5 6.96 -8.37 17.49
CA ILE A 5 6.75 -7.33 16.48
C ILE A 5 8.12 -7.01 15.87
N LYS A 6 8.35 -7.42 14.62
CA LYS A 6 9.53 -7.02 13.85
C LYS A 6 9.25 -5.63 13.29
N LYS A 7 9.87 -4.60 13.85
CA LYS A 7 9.89 -3.26 13.25
C LYS A 7 10.70 -3.34 11.95
N ILE A 8 10.14 -2.86 10.85
CA ILE A 8 10.84 -2.72 9.58
C ILE A 8 10.98 -1.23 9.30
N CYS A 9 12.21 -0.74 9.20
CA CYS A 9 12.52 0.66 8.92
C CYS A 9 13.03 0.80 7.47
N PHE A 10 12.57 1.81 6.76
CA PHE A 10 12.94 2.08 5.37
C PHE A 10 13.38 3.55 5.24
N HIS A 11 14.33 3.80 4.34
CA HIS A 11 14.74 5.16 3.97
C HIS A 11 14.27 5.44 2.54
N ILE A 12 13.59 6.56 2.33
CA ILE A 12 13.14 7.03 1.02
C ILE A 12 14.15 8.04 0.49
N ILE A 13 14.53 7.92 -0.78
CA ILE A 13 15.31 8.95 -1.47
C ILE A 13 14.31 9.90 -2.14
N ILE A 14 14.18 11.11 -1.61
CA ILE A 14 13.32 12.15 -2.18
C ILE A 14 14.13 12.97 -3.21
N PRO A 15 13.66 13.14 -4.46
CA PRO A 15 14.36 13.92 -5.47
C PRO A 15 14.64 15.35 -5.00
N CYS A 16 15.78 15.91 -5.40
CA CYS A 16 16.24 17.25 -4.97
C CYS A 16 15.31 18.40 -5.36
N SER A 17 14.36 18.16 -6.28
CA SER A 17 13.31 19.12 -6.67
C SER A 17 12.25 19.33 -5.60
N TYR A 18 12.17 18.44 -4.60
CA TYR A 18 11.22 18.55 -3.50
C TYR A 18 11.92 19.10 -2.25
N LYS A 19 11.22 19.98 -1.54
CA LYS A 19 11.60 20.40 -0.20
C LYS A 19 10.82 19.56 0.81
N VAL A 20 11.51 18.80 1.64
CA VAL A 20 10.88 18.10 2.76
C VAL A 20 10.45 19.14 3.81
N VAL A 21 9.18 19.11 4.18
CA VAL A 21 8.60 20.04 5.16
C VAL A 21 8.26 19.36 6.48
N GLU A 22 8.06 18.04 6.46
CA GLU A 22 7.74 17.20 7.61
C GLU A 22 8.23 15.77 7.33
N GLU A 23 8.74 15.11 8.37
CA GLU A 23 9.14 13.70 8.37
C GLU A 23 8.57 13.03 9.63
N ALA A 24 8.16 11.77 9.51
CA ALA A 24 7.63 10.99 10.62
C ALA A 24 8.16 9.56 10.60
N ASP A 25 8.61 9.09 11.76
CA ASP A 25 8.90 7.67 11.99
C ASP A 25 7.59 6.93 12.24
N ILE A 26 7.16 6.10 11.28
CA ILE A 26 5.88 5.40 11.34
C ILE A 26 6.10 3.89 11.39
N GLU A 27 5.44 3.22 12.35
CA GLU A 27 5.35 1.75 12.37
C GLU A 27 4.33 1.27 11.33
N VAL A 28 4.72 0.27 10.55
CA VAL A 28 3.84 -0.37 9.58
C VAL A 28 3.28 -1.70 10.09
N VAL A 29 2.06 -2.00 9.67
CA VAL A 29 1.40 -3.29 9.86
C VAL A 29 2.20 -4.37 9.13
N HIS A 30 2.42 -5.51 9.79
CA HIS A 30 3.11 -6.64 9.19
C HIS A 30 2.30 -7.20 8.00
N PRO A 31 2.95 -7.60 6.89
CA PRO A 31 2.27 -8.04 5.67
C PRO A 31 1.27 -9.18 5.89
N ASP A 32 1.58 -10.12 6.80
CA ASP A 32 0.68 -11.25 7.14
C ASP A 32 -0.73 -10.79 7.55
N ILE A 33 -0.85 -9.69 8.31
CA ILE A 33 -2.15 -9.18 8.77
C ILE A 33 -2.97 -8.67 7.59
N VAL A 34 -2.28 -8.03 6.63
CA VAL A 34 -2.90 -7.48 5.43
C VAL A 34 -3.27 -8.60 4.45
N LEU A 35 -2.41 -9.62 4.33
CA LEU A 35 -2.67 -10.82 3.55
C LEU A 35 -3.90 -11.56 4.10
N GLU A 36 -4.02 -11.76 5.41
CA GLU A 36 -5.20 -12.37 6.04
C GLU A 36 -6.48 -11.62 5.66
N ARG A 37 -6.46 -10.28 5.64
CA ARG A 37 -7.60 -9.46 5.21
C ARG A 37 -7.92 -9.64 3.73
N LEU A 38 -6.92 -9.62 2.85
CA LEU A 38 -7.11 -9.83 1.43
C LEU A 38 -7.71 -11.22 1.16
N LEU A 39 -7.18 -12.26 1.80
CA LEU A 39 -7.72 -13.62 1.70
C LEU A 39 -9.19 -13.71 2.13
N GLN A 40 -9.58 -12.97 3.18
CA GLN A 40 -10.99 -12.88 3.60
C GLN A 40 -11.87 -12.14 2.59
N VAL A 41 -11.41 -11.03 2.03
CA VAL A 41 -12.17 -10.24 1.04
C VAL A 41 -12.37 -11.02 -0.25
N TYR A 42 -11.35 -11.75 -0.71
CA TYR A 42 -11.34 -12.45 -1.99
C TYR A 42 -11.52 -13.97 -1.86
N GLU A 43 -11.96 -14.49 -0.72
CA GLU A 43 -12.03 -15.93 -0.42
C GLU A 43 -12.66 -16.74 -1.56
N ASN A 44 -13.88 -16.38 -1.96
CA ASN A 44 -14.60 -17.08 -3.04
C ASN A 44 -13.90 -16.95 -4.41
N THR A 45 -13.32 -15.79 -4.69
CA THR A 45 -12.62 -15.52 -5.96
C THR A 45 -11.32 -16.34 -6.02
N ILE A 46 -10.63 -16.51 -4.89
CA ILE A 46 -9.44 -17.36 -4.76
C ILE A 46 -9.83 -18.83 -4.94
N LEU A 47 -10.87 -19.29 -4.23
CA LEU A 47 -11.34 -20.67 -4.28
C LEU A 47 -11.79 -21.09 -5.69
N THR A 48 -12.36 -20.16 -6.45
CA THR A 48 -12.78 -20.38 -7.85
C THR A 48 -11.64 -20.18 -8.87
N GLY A 49 -10.42 -19.88 -8.40
CA GLY A 49 -9.24 -19.70 -9.25
C GLY A 49 -9.25 -18.42 -10.09
N LYS A 50 -10.17 -17.49 -9.80
CA LYS A 50 -10.38 -16.22 -10.53
C LYS A 50 -9.43 -15.12 -10.09
N ILE A 51 -8.70 -15.32 -9.00
CA ILE A 51 -7.61 -14.45 -8.58
C ILE A 51 -6.44 -15.29 -8.09
N ARG A 52 -5.22 -14.86 -8.42
CA ARG A 52 -3.97 -15.45 -7.95
C ARG A 52 -3.06 -14.36 -7.44
N ILE A 53 -2.58 -14.51 -6.22
CA ILE A 53 -1.61 -13.60 -5.62
C ILE A 53 -0.23 -14.21 -5.87
N TYR A 54 0.69 -13.45 -6.47
CA TYR A 54 2.03 -13.95 -6.80
C TYR A 54 3.16 -13.09 -6.24
N GLY A 55 2.86 -11.91 -5.70
CA GLY A 55 3.86 -11.04 -5.11
C GLY A 55 3.27 -10.16 -4.02
N ILE A 56 4.14 -9.79 -3.08
CA ILE A 56 3.85 -8.78 -2.06
C ILE A 56 5.08 -7.89 -1.92
N GLU A 57 4.85 -6.59 -1.96
CA GLU A 57 5.90 -5.58 -1.94
C GLU A 57 5.50 -4.42 -1.03
N LEU A 58 6.47 -3.85 -0.34
CA LEU A 58 6.28 -2.54 0.27
C LEU A 58 6.71 -1.47 -0.73
N ILE A 59 5.80 -0.57 -1.07
CA ILE A 59 6.05 0.58 -1.93
C ILE A 59 5.74 1.88 -1.18
N PHE A 60 6.11 3.00 -1.78
CA PHE A 60 5.70 4.32 -1.31
C PHE A 60 4.81 4.97 -2.36
N SER A 61 3.56 5.25 -1.99
CA SER A 61 2.62 5.96 -2.85
C SER A 61 2.72 7.46 -2.61
N GLU A 62 2.48 8.24 -3.65
CA GLU A 62 2.47 9.69 -3.60
C GLU A 62 1.03 10.18 -3.77
N THR A 63 0.57 11.02 -2.84
CA THR A 63 -0.76 11.63 -2.88
C THR A 63 -0.63 13.15 -2.82
N GLU A 64 -1.24 13.85 -3.78
CA GLU A 64 -1.31 15.31 -3.75
C GLU A 64 -2.40 15.79 -2.79
N MET A 65 -2.03 16.69 -1.89
CA MET A 65 -2.91 17.31 -0.91
C MET A 65 -2.86 18.83 -1.01
N LYS A 66 -4.03 19.47 -1.00
CA LYS A 66 -4.14 20.92 -0.90
C LYS A 66 -3.83 21.37 0.52
N VAL A 67 -2.94 22.33 0.69
CA VAL A 67 -2.63 22.90 2.00
C VAL A 67 -3.72 23.88 2.41
N THR A 68 -4.50 23.54 3.43
CA THR A 68 -5.48 24.45 4.03
C THR A 68 -4.77 25.63 4.70
N GLY A 69 -5.17 26.86 4.35
CA GLY A 69 -4.63 28.09 4.95
C GLY A 69 -3.42 28.70 4.24
N LYS A 70 -2.99 28.15 3.09
CA LYS A 70 -2.05 28.79 2.16
C LYS A 70 -2.71 29.03 0.80
N SER A 71 -1.96 29.60 -0.15
CA SER A 71 -2.45 29.88 -1.50
C SER A 71 -3.04 28.60 -2.13
N GLU A 72 -4.05 28.74 -2.98
CA GLU A 72 -4.66 27.61 -3.71
C GLU A 72 -3.70 26.86 -4.63
N PHE A 73 -2.50 27.41 -4.84
CA PHE A 73 -1.40 26.85 -5.62
C PHE A 73 -0.38 26.09 -4.76
N ASP A 74 -0.51 26.11 -3.43
CA ASP A 74 0.37 25.37 -2.52
C ASP A 74 -0.11 23.91 -2.45
N MET A 75 0.33 23.11 -3.41
CA MET A 75 0.17 21.65 -3.38
C MET A 75 1.31 21.02 -2.58
N GLN A 76 0.96 20.19 -1.61
CA GLN A 76 1.92 19.30 -0.94
C GLN A 76 1.74 17.88 -1.45
N LYS A 77 2.84 17.14 -1.48
CA LYS A 77 2.83 15.71 -1.79
C LYS A 77 3.09 14.97 -0.50
N VAL A 78 2.20 14.05 -0.17
CA VAL A 78 2.35 13.12 0.94
C VAL A 78 2.83 11.81 0.36
N ILE A 79 3.98 11.35 0.86
CA ILE A 79 4.57 10.06 0.49
C ILE A 79 4.29 9.09 1.63
N SER A 80 3.50 8.05 1.36
CA SER A 80 3.03 7.11 2.37
C SER A 80 3.38 5.65 2.02
N PRO A 81 3.80 4.83 2.99
CA PRO A 81 4.09 3.42 2.74
C PRO A 81 2.80 2.65 2.45
N CYS A 82 2.85 1.74 1.49
CA CYS A 82 1.73 0.88 1.08
C CYS A 82 2.19 -0.55 0.82
N TRP A 83 1.38 -1.51 1.22
CA TRP A 83 1.52 -2.89 0.78
C TRP A 83 0.86 -3.06 -0.58
N ARG A 84 1.66 -3.44 -1.57
CA ARG A 84 1.20 -3.81 -2.91
C ARG A 84 1.15 -5.32 -3.04
N PHE A 85 -0.02 -5.85 -3.33
CA PHE A 85 -0.19 -7.25 -3.74
C PHE A 85 -0.27 -7.33 -5.25
N LEU A 86 0.69 -8.04 -5.84
CA LEU A 86 0.67 -8.34 -7.27
C LEU A 86 -0.24 -9.54 -7.50
N VAL A 87 -1.25 -9.35 -8.34
CA VAL A 87 -2.32 -10.32 -8.56
C VAL A 87 -2.55 -10.54 -10.04
N GLN A 88 -3.05 -11.72 -10.37
CA GLN A 88 -3.72 -11.97 -11.65
C GLN A 88 -5.19 -12.15 -11.37
N MET A 89 -6.05 -11.40 -12.06
CA MET A 89 -7.51 -11.53 -11.95
C MET A 89 -8.12 -11.99 -13.26
N GLU A 90 -9.19 -12.78 -13.19
CA GLU A 90 -9.97 -13.19 -14.35
C GLU A 90 -10.81 -12.01 -14.85
N GLU A 91 -10.52 -11.55 -16.07
CA GLU A 91 -11.34 -10.61 -16.82
C GLU A 91 -11.72 -11.24 -18.16
N ASN A 92 -13.03 -11.37 -18.42
CA ASN A 92 -13.55 -11.95 -19.67
C ASN A 92 -12.94 -13.32 -20.05
N GLY A 93 -12.72 -14.18 -19.05
CA GLY A 93 -12.15 -15.53 -19.24
C GLY A 93 -10.64 -15.56 -19.43
N LYS A 94 -9.93 -14.45 -19.23
CA LYS A 94 -8.46 -14.36 -19.30
C LYS A 94 -7.89 -13.83 -18.00
N MET A 95 -6.73 -14.34 -17.61
CA MET A 95 -5.99 -13.80 -16.47
C MET A 95 -5.24 -12.54 -16.90
N VAL A 96 -5.45 -11.45 -16.18
CA VAL A 96 -4.82 -10.14 -16.40
C VAL A 96 -4.07 -9.73 -15.14
N ASP A 97 -2.86 -9.20 -15.29
CA ASP A 97 -2.08 -8.68 -14.18
C ASP A 97 -2.72 -7.42 -13.60
N GLY A 98 -2.73 -7.30 -12.28
CA GLY A 98 -3.22 -6.14 -11.55
C GLY A 98 -2.53 -6.01 -10.20
N GLU A 99 -2.96 -5.01 -9.44
CA GLU A 99 -2.48 -4.77 -8.09
C GLU A 99 -3.62 -4.46 -7.13
N ILE A 100 -3.47 -4.90 -5.88
CA ILE A 100 -4.32 -4.48 -4.77
C ILE A 100 -3.44 -3.76 -3.75
N LEU A 101 -3.83 -2.54 -3.39
CA LEU A 101 -3.07 -1.70 -2.48
C LEU A 101 -3.72 -1.67 -1.09
N TYR A 102 -2.88 -1.66 -0.06
CA TYR A 102 -3.28 -1.43 1.32
C TYR A 102 -2.36 -0.40 1.96
N ASP A 103 -2.95 0.51 2.73
CA ASP A 103 -2.24 1.47 3.56
C ASP A 103 -1.40 0.69 4.58
N ALA A 104 -0.08 0.89 4.57
CA ALA A 104 0.81 0.10 5.42
C ALA A 104 0.72 0.51 6.90
N VAL A 105 0.16 1.68 7.23
CA VAL A 105 0.03 2.19 8.61
C VAL A 105 -1.23 1.66 9.26
N THR A 106 -2.34 1.63 8.53
CA THR A 106 -3.67 1.27 9.02
C THR A 106 -4.12 -0.13 8.62
N GLY A 107 -3.46 -0.73 7.62
CA GLY A 107 -3.83 -2.01 7.01
C GLY A 107 -5.17 -1.95 6.26
N LYS A 108 -5.68 -0.76 5.94
CA LYS A 108 -6.93 -0.60 5.17
C LYS A 108 -6.64 -0.66 3.68
N GLN A 109 -7.55 -1.22 2.90
CA GLN A 109 -7.41 -1.25 1.45
C GLN A 109 -7.47 0.19 0.88
N ILE A 110 -6.61 0.47 -0.07
CA ILE A 110 -6.56 1.72 -0.85
C ILE A 110 -7.09 1.38 -2.25
N GLY A 111 -8.18 2.02 -2.66
CA GLY A 111 -8.88 1.75 -3.92
C GLY A 111 -10.36 2.00 -3.82
#